data_AF-A0A1Y3T0Y5-F1
#
_entry.id   AF-A0A1Y3T0Y5-F1
#
_cell.length_a   1.000
_cell.length_b   1.000
_cell.length_c   1.000
_cell.angle_alpha   90.00
_cell.angle_beta   90.00
_cell.angle_gamma   90.00
#
_symmetry.space_group_name_H-M   'P 1'
#
loop_
_entity.id
_entity.type
_entity.pdbx_description
1 polymer ?
#
loop_
_entity_poly.entity_id
_entity_poly.type
_entity_poly.pdbx_seq_one_letter_code
_entity_poly.pdbx_strand_id
1 'polypeptide(L)'
;MQMCEYYTIESEILELSKKFESLYLLKNEKEILKTIEIAQKLAEQETYNLPSKMQLYYDIATAYHDTRLLNKKYCEDYLEKEIFNYRKSLDLFEDRQELDNLEENNVFNVCQYIAMRCYTNLGNSYSDIGRYISAIDCFSNALLINNNFAMASLNLSRLLFRYANHQIEDYQKNYFDHACYYYYQQTQTNKEYIENPNYLDDFTKYILLYDSNYREEYLSKDLELPNYKIEDNHEKEYRYYLGGFGLFLDPCLDLIRNPCFFVDSLQIVFQSSNNIKNKELIGPMSLS
;
A
#
# COMPACT_ATOMS: atom_id res chain seq x y z
N MET A 1 -21.52 -8.39 -5.61
CA MET A 1 -20.94 -8.64 -4.27
C MET A 1 -21.60 -7.69 -3.26
N GLN A 2 -22.94 -7.72 -3.18
CA GLN A 2 -23.77 -6.70 -2.50
C GLN A 2 -24.75 -7.34 -1.50
N MET A 3 -24.43 -8.55 -1.02
CA MET A 3 -25.38 -9.47 -0.37
C MET A 3 -24.92 -9.98 1.00
N CYS A 4 -23.89 -9.36 1.61
CA CYS A 4 -23.37 -9.77 2.92
C CYS A 4 -23.33 -8.65 3.98
N GLU A 5 -23.77 -7.42 3.65
CA GLU A 5 -23.56 -6.25 4.52
C GLU A 5 -24.61 -6.06 5.63
N TYR A 6 -25.76 -6.73 5.56
CA TYR A 6 -26.95 -6.31 6.34
C TYR A 6 -27.11 -6.94 7.75
N TYR A 7 -26.23 -7.82 8.20
CA TYR A 7 -26.39 -8.50 9.49
C TYR A 7 -25.16 -8.46 10.40
N THR A 8 -24.15 -7.65 10.07
CA THR A 8 -22.86 -7.72 10.76
C THR A 8 -22.35 -6.38 11.25
N ILE A 9 -22.61 -5.29 10.54
CA ILE A 9 -22.43 -3.93 11.06
C ILE A 9 -23.79 -3.43 11.54
N GLU A 10 -23.84 -2.88 12.75
CA GLU A 10 -25.05 -2.33 13.38
C GLU A 10 -25.62 -1.18 12.52
N SER A 11 -26.95 -1.15 12.37
CA SER A 11 -27.61 -0.25 11.41
C SER A 11 -27.34 1.24 11.65
N GLU A 12 -27.22 1.65 12.92
CA GLU A 12 -26.90 3.03 13.28
C GLU A 12 -25.50 3.46 12.83
N ILE A 13 -24.55 2.52 12.76
CA ILE A 13 -23.19 2.77 12.26
C ILE A 13 -23.24 2.94 10.75
N LEU A 14 -23.99 2.09 10.03
CA LEU A 14 -24.21 2.23 8.59
C LEU A 14 -24.91 3.55 8.23
N GLU A 15 -25.86 4.02 9.06
CA GLU A 15 -26.48 5.34 8.90
C GLU A 15 -25.47 6.48 9.10
N LEU A 16 -24.55 6.32 10.05
CA LEU A 16 -23.47 7.27 10.29
C LEU A 16 -22.47 7.33 9.12
N SER A 17 -22.09 6.19 8.53
CA SER A 17 -21.25 6.13 7.32
C SER A 17 -21.88 6.90 6.17
N LYS A 18 -23.17 6.66 5.88
CA LYS A 18 -23.94 7.40 4.86
C LYS A 18 -24.01 8.90 5.16
N LYS A 19 -24.08 9.27 6.44
CA LYS A 19 -24.07 10.67 6.84
C LYS A 19 -22.73 11.33 6.52
N PHE A 20 -21.60 10.68 6.76
CA PHE A 20 -20.28 11.20 6.36
C PHE A 20 -20.20 11.46 4.85
N GLU A 21 -20.58 10.47 4.03
CA GLU A 21 -20.59 10.60 2.57
C GLU A 21 -21.43 11.80 2.11
N SER A 22 -22.65 11.93 2.64
CA SER A 22 -23.55 13.05 2.33
C SER A 22 -22.95 14.41 2.72
N LEU A 23 -22.34 14.50 3.91
CA LEU A 23 -21.72 15.73 4.38
C LEU A 23 -20.50 16.14 3.55
N TYR A 24 -19.70 15.18 3.09
CA TYR A 24 -18.58 15.44 2.18
C TYR A 24 -19.06 15.96 0.83
N LEU A 25 -20.09 15.33 0.23
CA LEU A 25 -20.70 15.80 -1.02
C LEU A 25 -21.27 17.23 -0.89
N LEU A 26 -21.87 17.55 0.26
CA LEU A 26 -22.36 18.89 0.59
C LEU A 26 -21.25 19.88 0.99
N LYS A 27 -19.98 19.42 1.08
CA LYS A 27 -18.81 20.21 1.50
C LYS A 27 -19.00 20.88 2.86
N ASN A 28 -19.70 20.20 3.78
CA ASN A 28 -20.06 20.76 5.08
C ASN A 28 -19.06 20.37 6.18
N GLU A 29 -17.86 20.94 6.11
CA GLU A 29 -16.73 20.67 7.04
C GLU A 29 -17.15 20.74 8.52
N LYS A 30 -17.92 21.78 8.90
CA LYS A 30 -18.34 21.99 10.29
C LYS A 30 -19.18 20.83 10.83
N GLU A 31 -20.08 20.29 10.02
CA GLU A 31 -20.92 19.17 10.43
C GLU A 31 -20.18 17.83 10.33
N ILE A 32 -19.17 17.71 9.46
CA ILE A 32 -18.24 16.56 9.46
C ILE A 32 -17.53 16.48 10.81
N LEU A 33 -16.91 17.58 11.25
CA LEU A 33 -16.18 17.62 12.53
C LEU A 33 -17.05 17.26 13.73
N LYS A 34 -18.29 17.76 13.79
CA LYS A 34 -19.25 17.37 14.84
C LYS A 34 -19.64 15.90 14.76
N THR A 35 -19.78 15.36 13.54
CA THR A 35 -20.13 13.95 13.34
C THR A 35 -18.97 13.04 13.74
N ILE A 36 -17.71 13.48 13.54
CA ILE A 36 -16.53 12.79 14.08
C ILE A 36 -16.58 12.68 15.61
N GLU A 37 -16.91 13.76 16.32
CA GLU A 37 -17.02 13.72 17.79
C GLU A 37 -18.07 12.72 18.28
N ILE A 38 -19.16 12.54 17.53
CA ILE A 38 -20.19 11.53 17.82
C ILE A 38 -19.61 10.14 17.58
N ALA A 39 -19.01 9.91 16.40
CA ALA A 39 -18.42 8.62 16.03
C ALA A 39 -17.35 8.16 17.03
N GLN A 40 -16.50 9.07 17.52
CA GLN A 40 -15.48 8.80 18.53
C GLN A 40 -16.09 8.28 19.83
N LYS A 41 -17.15 8.92 20.32
CA LYS A 41 -17.87 8.47 21.52
C LYS A 41 -18.54 7.12 21.35
N LEU A 42 -18.99 6.79 20.13
CA LEU A 42 -19.54 5.46 19.84
C LEU A 42 -18.42 4.41 19.80
N ALA A 43 -17.27 4.73 19.22
CA ALA A 43 -16.14 3.81 19.08
C ALA A 43 -15.52 3.41 20.44
N GLU A 44 -15.69 4.23 21.48
CA GLU A 44 -15.27 3.94 22.86
C GLU A 44 -16.24 3.02 23.60
N GLN A 45 -17.45 2.78 23.08
CA GLN A 45 -18.42 1.92 23.75
C GLN A 45 -18.08 0.44 23.54
N GLU A 46 -18.03 -0.31 24.63
CA GLU A 46 -17.72 -1.74 24.59
C GLU A 46 -18.82 -2.56 23.90
N THR A 47 -20.05 -2.05 23.84
CA THR A 47 -21.26 -2.74 23.36
C THR A 47 -21.27 -3.04 21.87
N TYR A 48 -20.51 -2.30 21.06
CA TYR A 48 -20.45 -2.52 19.61
C TYR A 48 -19.59 -3.73 19.27
N ASN A 49 -20.04 -4.50 18.29
CA ASN A 49 -19.25 -5.60 17.77
C ASN A 49 -17.99 -5.13 17.03
N LEU A 50 -17.07 -6.07 16.79
CA LEU A 50 -15.78 -5.81 16.16
C LEU A 50 -15.91 -5.11 14.77
N PRO A 51 -16.70 -5.62 13.80
CA PRO A 51 -16.91 -4.94 12.52
C PRO A 51 -17.37 -3.49 12.66
N SER A 52 -18.31 -3.20 13.58
CA SER A 52 -18.80 -1.83 13.80
C SER A 52 -17.75 -0.91 14.39
N LYS A 53 -16.93 -1.40 15.33
CA LYS A 53 -15.79 -0.63 15.85
C LYS A 53 -14.77 -0.35 14.74
N MET A 54 -14.42 -1.36 13.94
CA MET A 54 -13.53 -1.19 12.80
C MET A 54 -14.08 -0.18 11.79
N GLN A 55 -15.37 -0.25 11.47
CA GLN A 55 -16.06 0.67 10.56
C GLN A 55 -16.08 2.10 11.09
N LEU A 56 -16.37 2.30 12.39
CA LEU A 56 -16.31 3.62 13.03
C LEU A 56 -14.93 4.26 12.90
N TYR A 57 -13.87 3.52 13.21
CA TYR A 57 -12.51 4.04 13.07
C TYR A 57 -12.15 4.32 11.61
N TYR A 58 -12.55 3.47 10.66
CA TYR A 58 -12.37 3.71 9.24
C TYR A 58 -13.09 4.99 8.76
N ASP A 59 -14.34 5.19 9.20
CA ASP A 59 -15.16 6.34 8.82
C ASP A 59 -14.60 7.63 9.42
N ILE A 60 -14.14 7.61 10.68
CA ILE A 60 -13.48 8.75 11.31
C ILE A 60 -12.21 9.13 10.54
N ALA A 61 -11.39 8.15 10.15
CA ALA A 61 -10.18 8.39 9.38
C ALA A 61 -10.49 9.04 8.02
N THR A 62 -11.47 8.48 7.30
CA THR A 62 -11.92 9.00 6.00
C THR A 62 -12.57 10.39 6.13
N ALA A 63 -13.27 10.66 7.23
CA ALA A 63 -13.82 11.99 7.50
C ALA A 63 -12.73 13.04 7.75
N TYR A 64 -11.62 12.69 8.41
CA TYR A 64 -10.46 13.56 8.53
C TYR A 64 -9.75 13.78 7.18
N HIS A 65 -9.67 12.74 6.35
CA HIS A 65 -9.20 12.86 4.96
C HIS A 65 -10.05 13.83 4.15
N ASP A 66 -11.38 13.67 4.17
CA ASP A 66 -12.34 14.55 3.50
C ASP A 66 -12.20 16.00 3.98
N THR A 67 -12.06 16.19 5.29
CA THR A 67 -11.82 17.50 5.89
C THR A 67 -10.52 18.13 5.36
N ARG A 68 -9.45 17.34 5.21
CA ARG A 68 -8.18 17.80 4.57
C ARG A 68 -8.37 18.17 3.11
N LEU A 69 -9.20 17.45 2.35
CA LEU A 69 -9.47 17.77 0.94
C LEU A 69 -10.31 19.04 0.79
N LEU A 70 -11.29 19.25 1.68
CA LEU A 70 -12.13 20.46 1.69
C LEU A 70 -11.33 21.68 2.17
N ASN A 71 -10.45 21.48 3.15
CA ASN A 71 -9.61 22.52 3.69
C ASN A 71 -8.42 22.76 2.75
N LYS A 72 -8.48 23.85 1.99
CA LYS A 72 -7.42 24.23 1.03
C LYS A 72 -6.06 24.52 1.68
N LYS A 73 -5.95 24.45 3.01
CA LYS A 73 -4.70 24.56 3.75
C LYS A 73 -4.37 23.21 4.39
N TYR A 74 -3.14 22.74 4.12
CA TYR A 74 -2.59 21.54 4.76
C TYR A 74 -2.69 21.66 6.29
N CYS A 75 -3.23 20.62 6.93
CA CYS A 75 -3.42 20.51 8.37
C CYS A 75 -2.77 19.20 8.86
N GLU A 76 -1.61 19.30 9.51
CA GLU A 76 -0.88 18.15 10.06
C GLU A 76 -1.70 17.39 11.09
N ASP A 77 -2.44 18.10 11.95
CA ASP A 77 -3.28 17.51 13.00
C ASP A 77 -4.37 16.58 12.44
N TYR A 78 -4.97 16.93 11.30
CA TYR A 78 -5.97 16.06 10.65
C TYR A 78 -5.33 14.85 9.98
N LEU A 79 -4.12 14.99 9.43
CA LEU A 79 -3.40 13.84 8.86
C LEU A 79 -3.00 12.84 9.95
N GLU A 80 -2.51 13.35 11.09
CA GLU A 80 -2.16 12.52 12.23
C GLU A 80 -3.38 11.73 12.72
N LYS A 81 -4.55 12.39 12.80
CA LYS A 81 -5.80 11.75 13.18
C LYS A 81 -6.32 10.75 12.14
N GLU A 82 -6.18 11.05 10.84
CA GLU A 82 -6.47 10.13 9.74
C GLU A 82 -5.65 8.83 9.90
N ILE A 83 -4.33 8.94 10.00
CA ILE A 83 -3.42 7.80 10.18
C ILE A 83 -3.71 7.05 11.48
N PHE A 84 -3.92 7.77 12.58
CA PHE A 84 -4.19 7.17 13.89
C PHE A 84 -5.45 6.29 13.87
N ASN A 85 -6.53 6.76 13.26
CA ASN A 85 -7.78 6.01 13.22
C ASN A 85 -7.71 4.82 12.25
N TYR A 86 -7.03 4.95 11.10
CA TYR A 86 -6.75 3.77 10.26
C TYR A 86 -5.96 2.70 11.02
N ARG A 87 -4.90 3.11 11.75
CA ARG A 87 -4.10 2.18 12.56
C ARG A 87 -4.91 1.54 13.68
N LYS A 88 -5.76 2.30 14.40
CA LYS A 88 -6.67 1.70 15.39
C LYS A 88 -7.61 0.65 14.82
N SER A 89 -8.18 0.89 13.64
CA SER A 89 -9.04 -0.09 12.96
C SER A 89 -8.25 -1.35 12.59
N LEU A 90 -7.02 -1.20 12.12
CA LEU A 90 -6.13 -2.31 11.80
C LEU A 90 -5.62 -3.04 13.05
N ASP A 91 -5.33 -2.34 14.14
CA ASP A 91 -4.92 -2.96 15.41
C ASP A 91 -6.02 -3.90 15.93
N LEU A 92 -7.30 -3.52 15.81
CA LEU A 92 -8.45 -4.38 16.12
C LEU A 92 -8.54 -5.62 15.23
N PHE A 93 -8.10 -5.52 13.99
CA PHE A 93 -8.05 -6.65 13.06
C PHE A 93 -6.81 -7.53 13.30
N GLU A 94 -5.65 -6.94 13.55
CA GLU A 94 -4.40 -7.68 13.74
C GLU A 94 -4.32 -8.39 15.10
N ASP A 95 -5.09 -7.94 16.09
CA ASP A 95 -5.23 -8.64 17.37
C ASP A 95 -5.98 -9.97 17.18
N ARG A 96 -5.20 -10.99 16.80
CA ARG A 96 -5.68 -12.30 16.33
C ARG A 96 -6.54 -13.06 17.33
N GLN A 97 -6.53 -12.72 18.62
CA GLN A 97 -7.31 -13.44 19.62
C GLN A 97 -8.83 -13.38 19.37
N GLU A 98 -9.35 -12.29 18.78
CA GLU A 98 -10.78 -12.17 18.51
C GLU A 98 -11.19 -12.82 17.17
N LEU A 99 -10.29 -12.87 16.18
CA LEU A 99 -10.59 -13.38 14.84
C LEU A 99 -10.56 -14.90 14.72
N ASP A 100 -9.69 -15.58 15.48
CA ASP A 100 -9.58 -17.05 15.46
C ASP A 100 -10.91 -17.75 15.88
N ASN A 101 -11.79 -17.04 16.60
CA ASN A 101 -13.12 -17.51 16.99
C ASN A 101 -14.21 -17.27 15.93
N LEU A 102 -13.89 -16.58 14.84
CA LEU A 102 -14.82 -16.07 13.84
C LEU A 102 -14.59 -16.65 12.42
N GLU A 103 -13.64 -17.58 12.27
CA GLU A 103 -13.15 -18.11 10.98
C GLU A 103 -14.23 -18.74 10.08
N GLU A 104 -15.42 -19.08 10.60
CA GLU A 104 -16.54 -19.62 9.81
C GLU A 104 -17.71 -18.64 9.57
N ASN A 105 -17.58 -17.35 9.93
CA ASN A 105 -18.72 -16.40 9.92
C ASN A 105 -18.57 -15.21 8.97
N ASN A 106 -19.72 -14.69 8.50
CA ASN A 106 -19.85 -13.45 7.72
C ASN A 106 -19.10 -12.24 8.34
N VAL A 107 -18.92 -12.26 9.67
CA VAL A 107 -18.14 -11.30 10.46
C VAL A 107 -16.69 -11.18 9.98
N PHE A 108 -16.00 -12.31 9.83
CA PHE A 108 -14.59 -12.30 9.45
C PHE A 108 -14.38 -11.70 8.06
N ASN A 109 -15.26 -12.04 7.10
CA ASN A 109 -15.23 -11.48 5.75
C ASN A 109 -15.44 -9.95 5.75
N VAL A 110 -16.34 -9.44 6.61
CA VAL A 110 -16.57 -8.00 6.77
C VAL A 110 -15.35 -7.32 7.38
N CYS A 111 -14.74 -7.89 8.43
CA CYS A 111 -13.51 -7.37 9.02
C CYS A 111 -12.37 -7.34 8.01
N GLN A 112 -12.16 -8.41 7.25
CA GLN A 112 -11.17 -8.47 6.17
C GLN A 112 -11.41 -7.38 5.12
N TYR A 113 -12.65 -7.16 4.72
CA TYR A 113 -13.01 -6.12 3.76
C TYR A 113 -12.69 -4.71 4.29
N ILE A 114 -13.03 -4.43 5.55
CA ILE A 114 -12.69 -3.17 6.21
C ILE A 114 -11.17 -3.02 6.31
N ALA A 115 -10.44 -4.07 6.70
CA ALA A 115 -8.99 -4.07 6.81
C ALA A 115 -8.31 -3.78 5.47
N MET A 116 -8.74 -4.40 4.36
CA MET A 116 -8.21 -4.10 3.02
C MET A 116 -8.40 -2.63 2.62
N ARG A 117 -9.58 -2.05 2.92
CA ARG A 117 -9.84 -0.62 2.70
C ARG A 117 -8.99 0.27 3.61
N CYS A 118 -8.83 -0.09 4.89
CA CYS A 118 -7.96 0.62 5.83
C CYS A 118 -6.51 0.62 5.36
N TYR A 119 -5.94 -0.55 5.05
CA TYR A 119 -4.59 -0.66 4.51
C TYR A 119 -4.43 0.18 3.24
N THR A 120 -5.37 0.11 2.31
CA THR A 120 -5.29 0.90 1.06
C THR A 120 -5.29 2.41 1.33
N ASN A 121 -6.19 2.90 2.18
CA ASN A 121 -6.27 4.33 2.47
C ASN A 121 -5.11 4.82 3.35
N LEU A 122 -4.63 4.00 4.28
CA LEU A 122 -3.41 4.26 5.05
C LEU A 122 -2.18 4.31 4.14
N GLY A 123 -2.11 3.42 3.14
CA GLY A 123 -1.07 3.45 2.11
C GLY A 123 -1.11 4.74 1.30
N ASN A 124 -2.29 5.23 0.93
CA ASN A 124 -2.46 6.54 0.30
C ASN A 124 -1.98 7.68 1.21
N SER A 125 -2.35 7.66 2.49
CA SER A 125 -1.88 8.64 3.49
C SER A 125 -0.36 8.67 3.60
N TYR A 126 0.29 7.51 3.65
CA TYR A 126 1.76 7.41 3.69
C TYR A 126 2.40 7.86 2.37
N SER A 127 1.81 7.51 1.23
CA SER A 127 2.27 7.97 -0.07
C SER A 127 2.24 9.50 -0.18
N ASP A 128 1.18 10.15 0.31
CA ASP A 128 1.02 11.61 0.27
C ASP A 128 2.11 12.36 1.04
N ILE A 129 2.72 11.73 2.05
CA ILE A 129 3.85 12.27 2.82
C ILE A 129 5.22 11.67 2.42
N GLY A 130 5.30 10.98 1.28
CA GLY A 130 6.56 10.44 0.75
C GLY A 130 7.09 9.20 1.48
N ARG A 131 6.29 8.57 2.36
CA ARG A 131 6.64 7.34 3.08
C ARG A 131 6.34 6.11 2.22
N TYR A 132 7.04 5.99 1.10
CA TYR A 132 6.74 5.00 0.06
C TYR A 132 6.88 3.55 0.52
N ILE A 133 7.90 3.22 1.32
CA ILE A 133 8.08 1.87 1.87
C ILE A 133 6.85 1.47 2.71
N SER A 134 6.44 2.33 3.66
CA SER A 134 5.26 2.08 4.48
C SER A 134 3.97 2.00 3.66
N ALA A 135 3.88 2.75 2.56
CA ALA A 135 2.75 2.65 1.64
C ALA A 135 2.73 1.32 0.86
N ILE A 136 3.89 0.85 0.39
CA ILE A 136 4.05 -0.45 -0.26
C ILE A 136 3.63 -1.56 0.71
N ASP A 137 4.10 -1.53 1.96
CA ASP A 137 3.72 -2.50 2.99
C ASP A 137 2.19 -2.53 3.18
N CYS A 138 1.56 -1.36 3.26
CA CYS A 138 0.11 -1.27 3.42
C CYS A 138 -0.63 -1.89 2.23
N PHE A 139 -0.30 -1.51 0.99
CA PHE A 139 -0.95 -2.11 -0.18
C PHE A 139 -0.70 -3.61 -0.29
N SER A 140 0.51 -4.06 0.06
CA SER A 140 0.87 -5.48 0.09
C SER A 140 0.05 -6.25 1.13
N ASN A 141 -0.16 -5.70 2.32
CA ASN A 141 -1.02 -6.30 3.34
C ASN A 141 -2.48 -6.42 2.89
N ALA A 142 -3.02 -5.43 2.17
CA ALA A 142 -4.35 -5.56 1.57
C ALA A 142 -4.42 -6.71 0.54
N LEU A 143 -3.39 -6.84 -0.29
CA LEU A 143 -3.30 -7.90 -1.31
C LEU A 143 -3.02 -9.29 -0.71
N LEU A 144 -2.41 -9.37 0.48
CA LEU A 144 -2.26 -10.62 1.23
C LEU A 144 -3.61 -11.13 1.78
N ILE A 145 -4.52 -10.24 2.15
CA ILE A 145 -5.90 -10.62 2.55
C ILE A 145 -6.67 -11.12 1.32
N ASN A 146 -6.65 -10.35 0.23
CA ASN A 146 -7.25 -10.77 -1.03
C ASN A 146 -6.46 -10.22 -2.22
N ASN A 147 -5.82 -11.13 -2.95
CA ASN A 147 -5.01 -10.78 -4.10
C ASN A 147 -5.84 -10.18 -5.26
N ASN A 148 -7.16 -10.26 -5.23
CA ASN A 148 -8.03 -9.66 -6.25
C ASN A 148 -8.53 -8.26 -5.85
N PHE A 149 -8.05 -7.68 -4.74
CA PHE A 149 -8.48 -6.35 -4.28
C PHE A 149 -7.91 -5.23 -5.16
N ALA A 150 -8.58 -4.97 -6.28
CA ALA A 150 -8.11 -4.13 -7.38
C ALA A 150 -7.77 -2.68 -6.98
N MET A 151 -8.37 -2.15 -5.91
CA MET A 151 -8.02 -0.83 -5.39
C MET A 151 -6.59 -0.77 -4.82
N ALA A 152 -6.14 -1.82 -4.13
CA ALA A 152 -4.79 -1.88 -3.59
C ALA A 152 -3.76 -2.08 -4.70
N SER A 153 -3.99 -3.00 -5.65
CA SER A 153 -3.06 -3.21 -6.76
C SER A 153 -2.96 -1.99 -7.68
N LEU A 154 -4.06 -1.24 -7.89
CA LEU A 154 -4.01 0.00 -8.64
C LEU A 154 -3.18 1.08 -7.93
N ASN A 155 -3.40 1.28 -6.63
CA ASN A 155 -2.65 2.27 -5.85
C ASN A 155 -1.18 1.88 -5.70
N LEU A 156 -0.87 0.60 -5.53
CA LEU A 156 0.50 0.08 -5.53
C LEU A 156 1.17 0.34 -6.89
N SER A 157 0.53 -0.04 -7.99
CA SER A 157 1.06 0.22 -9.33
C SER A 157 1.35 1.71 -9.57
N ARG A 158 0.42 2.60 -9.19
CA ARG A 158 0.59 4.06 -9.24
C ARG A 158 1.77 4.55 -8.40
N LEU A 159 1.92 4.01 -7.19
CA LEU A 159 3.03 4.35 -6.31
C LEU A 159 4.36 3.90 -6.92
N LEU A 160 4.44 2.67 -7.43
CA LEU A 160 5.66 2.12 -8.04
C LEU A 160 6.06 2.89 -9.29
N PHE A 161 5.11 3.31 -10.12
CA PHE A 161 5.36 4.20 -11.26
C PHE A 161 6.05 5.51 -10.83
N ARG A 162 5.58 6.13 -9.74
CA ARG A 162 6.22 7.34 -9.19
C ARG A 162 7.58 7.00 -8.58
N TYR A 163 7.66 5.91 -7.83
CA TYR A 163 8.86 5.52 -7.11
C TYR A 163 10.01 5.14 -8.04
N ALA A 164 9.70 4.56 -9.20
CA ALA A 164 10.67 4.27 -10.26
C ALA A 164 11.46 5.51 -10.71
N ASN A 165 10.82 6.69 -10.72
CA ASN A 165 11.45 7.95 -11.10
C ASN A 165 12.39 8.52 -10.02
N HIS A 166 12.38 7.95 -8.82
CA HIS A 166 13.30 8.31 -7.73
C HIS A 166 14.51 7.37 -7.64
N GLN A 167 14.56 6.33 -8.47
CA GLN A 167 15.68 5.40 -8.50
C GLN A 167 16.88 6.01 -9.20
N ILE A 168 18.08 5.66 -8.74
CA ILE A 168 19.34 6.21 -9.25
C ILE A 168 19.86 5.34 -10.39
N GLU A 169 19.78 4.03 -10.23
CA GLU A 169 20.33 3.07 -11.19
C GLU A 169 19.27 2.57 -12.18
N ASP A 170 19.67 2.35 -13.42
CA ASP A 170 18.77 1.88 -14.48
C ASP A 170 18.11 0.54 -14.13
N TYR A 171 18.85 -0.39 -13.48
CA TYR A 171 18.29 -1.68 -13.09
C TYR A 171 17.18 -1.53 -12.04
N GLN A 172 17.34 -0.59 -11.10
CA GLN A 172 16.34 -0.30 -10.07
C GLN A 172 15.10 0.25 -10.75
N LYS A 173 15.25 1.29 -11.57
CA LYS A 173 14.12 1.86 -12.32
C LYS A 173 13.39 0.80 -13.14
N ASN A 174 14.12 -0.04 -13.88
CA ASN A 174 13.52 -1.12 -14.68
C ASN A 174 12.81 -2.17 -13.82
N TYR A 175 13.31 -2.46 -12.62
CA TYR A 175 12.68 -3.36 -11.65
C TYR A 175 11.35 -2.79 -11.13
N PHE A 176 11.34 -1.51 -10.75
CA PHE A 176 10.12 -0.83 -10.31
C PHE A 176 9.11 -0.65 -11.46
N ASP A 177 9.56 -0.34 -12.68
CA ASP A 177 8.72 -0.27 -13.87
C ASP A 177 8.05 -1.63 -14.15
N HIS A 178 8.81 -2.73 -14.01
CA HIS A 178 8.30 -4.11 -14.16
C HIS A 178 7.22 -4.43 -13.12
N ALA A 179 7.53 -4.20 -11.83
CA ALA A 179 6.57 -4.41 -10.74
C ALA A 179 5.32 -3.52 -10.89
N CYS A 180 5.49 -2.26 -11.29
CA CYS A 180 4.39 -1.37 -11.64
C CYS A 180 3.48 -2.00 -12.69
N TYR A 181 4.04 -2.48 -13.80
CA TYR A 181 3.27 -3.09 -14.88
C TYR A 181 2.57 -4.39 -14.46
N TYR A 182 3.22 -5.22 -13.64
CA TYR A 182 2.63 -6.42 -13.05
C TYR A 182 1.33 -6.10 -12.28
N TYR A 183 1.39 -5.16 -11.33
CA TYR A 183 0.22 -4.79 -10.53
C TYR A 183 -0.86 -4.07 -11.37
N TYR A 184 -0.46 -3.37 -12.44
CA TYR A 184 -1.40 -2.83 -13.42
C TYR A 184 -2.16 -3.94 -14.16
N GLN A 185 -1.47 -4.98 -14.63
CA GLN A 185 -2.13 -6.14 -15.27
C GLN A 185 -3.04 -6.88 -14.29
N GLN A 186 -2.61 -7.08 -13.05
CA GLN A 186 -3.43 -7.64 -11.99
C GLN A 186 -4.72 -6.82 -11.75
N THR A 187 -4.60 -5.49 -11.77
CA THR A 187 -5.75 -4.58 -11.68
C THR A 187 -6.70 -4.74 -12.86
N GLN A 188 -6.17 -4.83 -14.10
CA GLN A 188 -6.97 -5.02 -15.31
C GLN A 188 -7.79 -6.32 -15.29
N THR A 189 -7.20 -7.41 -14.78
CA THR A 189 -7.87 -8.71 -14.62
C THR A 189 -9.03 -8.68 -13.63
N ASN A 190 -8.98 -7.77 -12.65
CA ASN A 190 -9.95 -7.66 -11.55
C ASN A 190 -10.74 -6.32 -11.60
N LYS A 191 -10.84 -5.70 -12.77
CA LYS A 191 -11.36 -4.33 -12.93
C LYS A 191 -12.82 -4.16 -12.50
N GLU A 192 -13.60 -5.23 -12.47
CA GLU A 192 -14.98 -5.24 -11.98
C GLU A 192 -15.11 -4.92 -10.48
N TYR A 193 -14.01 -5.04 -9.72
CA TYR A 193 -13.95 -4.72 -8.29
C TYR A 193 -13.45 -3.30 -8.00
N ILE A 194 -13.26 -2.47 -9.03
CA ILE A 194 -12.88 -1.06 -8.87
C ILE A 194 -14.15 -0.22 -8.70
N GLU A 195 -14.21 0.54 -7.60
CA GLU A 195 -15.37 1.40 -7.28
C GLU A 195 -15.63 2.47 -8.36
N ASN A 196 -14.56 3.04 -8.93
CA ASN A 196 -14.64 4.04 -9.98
C ASN A 196 -13.71 3.69 -11.16
N PRO A 197 -14.25 3.27 -12.32
CA PRO A 197 -13.45 2.84 -13.47
C PRO A 197 -12.53 3.95 -14.00
N ASN A 198 -12.87 5.23 -13.78
CA ASN A 198 -12.04 6.35 -14.21
C ASN A 198 -10.64 6.32 -13.60
N TYR A 199 -10.47 5.75 -12.40
CA TYR A 199 -9.14 5.65 -11.78
C TYR A 199 -8.19 4.77 -12.57
N LEU A 200 -8.70 3.67 -13.13
CA LEU A 200 -7.92 2.78 -13.98
C LEU A 200 -7.68 3.40 -15.36
N ASP A 201 -8.69 4.05 -15.94
CA ASP A 201 -8.55 4.73 -17.24
C ASP A 201 -7.54 5.87 -17.18
N ASP A 202 -7.56 6.67 -16.10
CA ASP A 202 -6.59 7.73 -15.89
C ASP A 202 -5.18 7.18 -15.74
N PHE A 203 -5.00 6.10 -14.97
CA PHE A 203 -3.68 5.51 -14.81
C PHE A 203 -3.17 4.80 -16.07
N THR A 204 -4.07 4.22 -16.87
CA THR A 204 -3.74 3.61 -18.16
C THR A 204 -3.03 4.59 -19.08
N LYS A 205 -3.40 5.89 -19.05
CA LYS A 205 -2.70 6.95 -19.82
C LYS A 205 -1.22 7.06 -19.45
N TYR A 206 -0.85 6.84 -18.18
CA TYR A 206 0.55 6.85 -17.74
C TYR A 206 1.29 5.59 -18.18
N ILE A 207 0.65 4.42 -18.11
CA ILE A 207 1.23 3.16 -18.62
C ILE A 207 1.51 3.24 -20.13
N LEU A 208 0.68 3.98 -20.87
CA LEU A 208 0.89 4.22 -22.30
C LEU A 208 2.07 5.15 -22.61
N LEU A 209 2.67 5.82 -21.61
CA LEU A 209 3.90 6.61 -21.78
C LEU A 209 5.15 5.74 -21.93
N TYR A 210 5.11 4.48 -21.45
CA TYR A 210 6.17 3.53 -21.77
C TYR A 210 6.26 3.30 -23.28
N ASP A 211 7.46 3.03 -23.79
CA ASP A 211 7.61 2.59 -25.17
C ASP A 211 6.86 1.27 -25.40
N SER A 212 6.26 1.09 -26.59
CA SER A 212 5.48 -0.11 -26.89
C SER A 212 6.33 -1.38 -26.88
N ASN A 213 7.54 -1.33 -27.43
CA ASN A 213 8.44 -2.46 -27.44
C ASN A 213 8.92 -2.76 -26.01
N TYR A 214 9.19 -1.73 -25.20
CA TYR A 214 9.51 -1.92 -23.79
C TYR A 214 8.40 -2.64 -23.01
N ARG A 215 7.13 -2.31 -23.27
CA ARG A 215 6.01 -3.05 -22.67
C ARG A 215 5.93 -4.50 -23.15
N GLU A 216 6.01 -4.72 -24.46
CA GLU A 216 5.77 -6.02 -25.08
C GLU A 216 6.93 -7.01 -24.89
N GLU A 217 8.16 -6.53 -24.92
CA GLU A 217 9.36 -7.38 -24.87
C GLU A 217 9.93 -7.53 -23.47
N TYR A 218 9.71 -6.57 -22.57
CA TYR A 218 10.24 -6.61 -21.20
C TYR A 218 9.14 -6.64 -20.12
N LEU A 219 8.31 -5.60 -20.01
CA LEU A 219 7.39 -5.46 -18.87
C LEU A 219 6.32 -6.55 -18.79
N SER A 220 5.86 -7.05 -19.95
CA SER A 220 4.84 -8.11 -20.02
C SER A 220 5.40 -9.54 -19.88
N LYS A 221 6.72 -9.70 -19.79
CA LYS A 221 7.38 -11.00 -19.61
C LYS A 221 7.62 -11.28 -18.14
N ASP A 222 7.77 -12.56 -17.81
CA ASP A 222 8.23 -12.95 -16.48
C ASP A 222 9.61 -12.37 -16.21
N LEU A 223 9.82 -11.85 -15.00
CA LEU A 223 11.09 -11.30 -14.59
C LEU A 223 11.97 -12.39 -13.99
N GLU A 224 13.06 -12.71 -14.68
CA GLU A 224 14.10 -13.60 -14.16
C GLU A 224 15.15 -12.80 -13.38
N LEU A 225 15.17 -12.97 -12.07
CA LEU A 225 16.20 -12.36 -11.22
C LEU A 225 17.48 -13.21 -11.26
N PRO A 226 18.67 -12.57 -11.31
CA PRO A 226 19.92 -13.30 -11.40
C PRO A 226 20.17 -14.14 -10.15
N ASN A 227 20.73 -15.33 -10.34
CA ASN A 227 21.15 -16.18 -9.22
C ASN A 227 22.36 -15.55 -8.53
N TYR A 228 22.16 -15.08 -7.30
CA TYR A 228 23.25 -14.56 -6.48
C TYR A 228 23.93 -15.69 -5.71
N LYS A 229 25.20 -15.93 -6.04
CA LYS A 229 26.03 -16.96 -5.41
C LYS A 229 27.07 -16.29 -4.52
N ILE A 230 26.99 -16.59 -3.24
CA ILE A 230 28.03 -16.27 -2.25
C ILE A 230 28.79 -17.57 -2.01
N GLU A 231 30.07 -17.59 -2.34
CA GLU A 231 30.90 -18.82 -2.26
C GLU A 231 31.18 -19.23 -0.82
N ASP A 232 31.39 -18.25 0.06
CA ASP A 232 31.63 -18.49 1.48
C ASP A 232 30.32 -18.68 2.25
N ASN A 233 30.19 -19.81 2.96
CA ASN A 233 28.97 -20.13 3.69
C ASN A 233 28.73 -19.18 4.88
N HIS A 234 29.79 -18.68 5.53
CA HIS A 234 29.64 -17.76 6.65
C HIS A 234 29.14 -16.39 6.17
N GLU A 235 29.69 -15.88 5.07
CA GLU A 235 29.20 -14.67 4.41
C GLU A 235 27.75 -14.85 3.94
N LYS A 236 27.41 -16.02 3.38
CA LYS A 236 26.03 -16.32 2.99
C LYS A 236 25.07 -16.22 4.17
N GLU A 237 25.36 -16.92 5.27
CA GLU A 237 24.52 -16.86 6.47
C GLU A 237 24.37 -15.43 6.99
N TYR A 238 25.47 -14.67 7.04
CA TYR A 238 25.48 -13.28 7.44
C TYR A 238 24.59 -12.39 6.56
N ARG A 239 24.73 -12.48 5.23
CA ARG A 239 23.94 -11.68 4.29
C ARG A 239 22.46 -12.05 4.33
N TYR A 240 22.11 -13.33 4.44
CA TYR A 240 20.72 -13.74 4.60
C TYR A 240 20.11 -13.23 5.91
N TYR A 241 20.88 -13.24 7.00
CA TYR A 241 20.46 -12.63 8.26
C TYR A 241 20.16 -11.14 8.09
N LEU A 242 21.09 -10.37 7.51
CA LEU A 242 20.88 -8.94 7.24
C LEU A 242 19.68 -8.68 6.32
N GLY A 243 19.53 -9.49 5.26
CA GLY A 243 18.45 -9.38 4.29
C GLY A 243 17.07 -9.63 4.91
N GLY A 244 16.97 -10.57 5.84
CA GLY A 244 15.76 -10.83 6.62
C GLY A 244 15.29 -9.62 7.44
N PHE A 245 16.23 -8.81 7.94
CA PHE A 245 15.94 -7.56 8.66
C PHE A 245 15.89 -6.33 7.75
N GLY A 246 16.11 -6.46 6.44
CA GLY A 246 16.10 -5.34 5.50
C GLY A 246 17.24 -4.34 5.73
N LEU A 247 18.42 -4.84 6.13
CA LEU A 247 19.57 -4.00 6.49
C LEU A 247 20.48 -3.63 5.31
N PHE A 248 20.11 -4.04 4.09
CA PHE A 248 20.76 -3.58 2.86
C PHE A 248 20.07 -2.33 2.34
N LEU A 249 20.84 -1.50 1.63
CA LEU A 249 20.39 -0.19 1.14
C LEU A 249 19.87 -0.22 -0.30
N ASP A 250 19.80 -1.40 -0.93
CA ASP A 250 19.25 -1.52 -2.28
C ASP A 250 17.73 -1.31 -2.25
N PRO A 251 17.19 -0.28 -2.93
CA PRO A 251 15.75 0.02 -2.91
C PRO A 251 14.87 -1.10 -3.48
N CYS A 252 15.40 -1.99 -4.32
CA CYS A 252 14.63 -3.12 -4.84
C CYS A 252 14.14 -4.06 -3.73
N LEU A 253 14.81 -4.05 -2.56
CA LEU A 253 14.37 -4.78 -1.37
C LEU A 253 13.09 -4.24 -0.75
N ASP A 254 12.67 -3.02 -1.10
CA ASP A 254 11.39 -2.45 -0.70
C ASP A 254 10.20 -3.22 -1.31
N LEU A 255 10.42 -3.99 -2.39
CA LEU A 255 9.38 -4.80 -3.05
C LEU A 255 9.42 -6.26 -2.63
N ILE A 256 10.57 -6.92 -2.83
CA ILE A 256 10.75 -8.33 -2.55
C ILE A 256 12.11 -8.53 -1.90
N ARG A 257 12.15 -9.29 -0.80
CA ARG A 257 13.40 -9.73 -0.17
C ARG A 257 14.03 -10.86 -0.99
N ASN A 258 14.64 -10.51 -2.12
CA ASN A 258 15.39 -11.45 -2.95
C ASN A 258 16.89 -11.36 -2.64
N PRO A 259 17.60 -12.51 -2.48
CA PRO A 259 19.04 -12.53 -2.25
C PRO A 259 19.88 -11.81 -3.29
N CYS A 260 19.40 -11.62 -4.53
CA CYS A 260 20.13 -10.86 -5.55
C CYS A 260 20.37 -9.39 -5.19
N PHE A 261 19.59 -8.85 -4.25
CA PHE A 261 19.74 -7.48 -3.76
C PHE A 261 20.46 -7.42 -2.39
N PHE A 262 20.98 -8.53 -1.85
CA PHE A 262 21.74 -8.55 -0.58
C PHE A 262 23.19 -8.09 -0.77
N VAL A 263 23.33 -6.93 -1.40
CA VAL A 263 24.60 -6.35 -1.83
C VAL A 263 24.88 -5.04 -1.08
N ASP A 264 26.15 -4.78 -0.82
CA ASP A 264 26.60 -3.58 -0.11
C ASP A 264 26.61 -2.37 -1.05
N SER A 265 25.44 -1.81 -1.33
CA SER A 265 25.24 -0.65 -2.18
C SER A 265 25.67 0.65 -1.48
N LEU A 266 26.96 0.83 -1.18
CA LEU A 266 27.49 2.10 -0.68
C LEU A 266 27.86 3.02 -1.85
N GLN A 267 26.94 3.89 -2.25
CA GLN A 267 27.23 4.98 -3.18
C GLN A 267 27.83 6.17 -2.43
N ILE A 268 29.16 6.22 -2.34
CA ILE A 268 29.84 7.42 -1.86
C ILE A 268 29.94 8.39 -3.04
N VAL A 269 29.38 9.59 -2.91
CA VAL A 269 29.44 10.68 -3.91
C VAL A 269 30.87 11.23 -3.98
N PHE A 270 31.82 10.46 -4.48
CA PHE A 270 33.07 10.99 -4.97
C PHE A 270 32.92 11.17 -6.47
N GLN A 271 33.13 12.40 -6.95
CA GLN A 271 33.27 12.69 -8.38
C GLN A 271 34.26 11.69 -8.98
N SER A 272 33.75 10.74 -9.77
CA SER A 272 34.59 9.69 -10.34
C SER A 272 35.43 10.27 -11.47
N SER A 273 36.66 10.67 -11.17
CA SER A 273 37.72 10.55 -12.16
C SER A 273 37.86 9.05 -12.48
N ASN A 274 37.49 8.67 -13.70
CA ASN A 274 37.67 7.36 -14.32
C ASN A 274 38.68 6.48 -13.59
N ASN A 275 38.22 5.56 -12.76
CA ASN A 275 39.09 4.50 -12.26
C ASN A 275 38.29 3.25 -11.93
N ILE A 276 38.93 2.14 -12.28
CA ILE A 276 38.45 0.75 -12.38
C ILE A 276 37.85 0.18 -11.07
N LYS A 277 37.83 0.96 -9.98
CA LYS A 277 37.26 0.59 -8.67
C LYS A 277 35.73 0.52 -8.63
N ASN A 278 35.01 1.08 -9.60
CA ASN A 278 33.55 0.89 -9.68
C ASN A 278 33.13 -0.54 -10.05
N LYS A 279 34.07 -1.41 -10.47
CA LYS A 279 33.81 -2.85 -10.65
C LYS A 279 33.88 -3.68 -9.36
N GLU A 280 34.46 -3.14 -8.29
CA GLU A 280 34.56 -3.84 -7.00
C GLU A 280 33.42 -3.48 -6.03
N LEU A 281 32.61 -2.46 -6.34
CA LEU A 281 31.50 -1.98 -5.52
C LEU A 281 30.11 -2.16 -6.17
N ILE A 282 30.08 -2.64 -7.42
CA ILE A 282 28.88 -3.12 -8.08
C ILE A 282 29.08 -4.62 -8.20
N GLY A 283 28.39 -5.40 -7.37
CA GLY A 283 28.36 -6.85 -7.48
C GLY A 283 28.08 -7.22 -8.94
N PRO A 284 28.77 -8.22 -9.52
CA PRO A 284 28.81 -8.43 -10.96
C PRO A 284 27.43 -8.87 -11.47
N MET A 285 26.58 -7.90 -11.82
CA MET A 285 25.52 -8.08 -12.81
C MET A 285 26.18 -8.01 -14.19
N SER A 286 26.96 -9.03 -14.52
CA SER A 286 27.19 -9.36 -15.92
C SER A 286 25.93 -10.05 -16.43
N LEU A 287 25.09 -9.29 -17.13
CA LEU A 287 24.12 -9.85 -18.06
C LEU A 287 24.90 -10.69 -19.08
N SER A 288 24.65 -12.00 -19.07
CA SER A 288 25.02 -12.95 -20.14
C SER A 288 23.75 -13.56 -20.71
#